data_AF-A0A016TGK7-F1
#
_entry.id   AF-A0A016TGK7-F1
#
_cell.length_a   1.000
_cell.length_b   1.000
_cell.length_c   1.000
_cell.angle_alpha   90.00
_cell.angle_beta   90.00
_cell.angle_gamma   90.00
#
_symmetry.space_group_name_H-M   'P 1'
#
loop_
_entity.id
_entity.type
_entity.pdbx_description
1 polymer ?
#
loop_
_entity_poly.entity_id
_entity_poly.type
_entity_poly.pdbx_seq_one_letter_code
_entity_poly.pdbx_strand_id
1 'polypeptide(L)'
;MPNSDSTRINRLIGLFKKQFQRLCSVAALTTQEFHVDPKQPKLETLDDDDIEALRFEISSTWDGLLKTYTKTTKLHDEWAAIQQADPHESQVFGEHLTKYGDYRTSNTDAVQRKSPYY
;
A
#
# COMPACT_ATOMS: atom_id res chain seq x y z
N MET A 1 16.13 -26.14 4.96
CA MET A 1 15.05 -25.68 5.87
C MET A 1 14.65 -24.30 5.40
N PRO A 2 13.35 -23.94 5.34
CA PRO A 2 12.98 -22.59 4.94
C PRO A 2 13.62 -21.64 5.95
N ASN A 3 14.33 -20.64 5.43
CA ASN A 3 15.01 -19.66 6.27
C ASN A 3 13.92 -19.00 7.14
N SER A 4 14.01 -19.11 8.47
CA SER A 4 12.96 -18.63 9.38
C SER A 4 12.63 -17.15 9.14
N ASP A 5 13.64 -16.41 8.67
CA ASP A 5 13.54 -15.02 8.27
C ASP A 5 12.73 -14.82 6.99
N SER A 6 12.92 -15.66 5.95
CA SER A 6 12.12 -15.58 4.72
C SER A 6 10.64 -15.86 4.98
N THR A 7 10.33 -16.88 5.79
CA THR A 7 8.94 -17.20 6.16
C THR A 7 8.29 -16.04 6.93
N ARG A 8 9.03 -15.41 7.83
CA ARG A 8 8.58 -14.23 8.58
C ARG A 8 8.34 -13.04 7.66
N ILE A 9 9.30 -12.73 6.78
CA ILE A 9 9.21 -11.64 5.80
C ILE A 9 7.99 -11.82 4.89
N ASN A 10 7.80 -13.01 4.35
CA ASN A 10 6.64 -13.38 3.53
C ASN A 10 5.29 -13.10 4.24
N ARG A 11 5.17 -13.51 5.50
CA ARG A 11 3.96 -13.26 6.30
C ARG A 11 3.72 -11.76 6.52
N LEU A 12 4.78 -11.00 6.81
CA LEU A 12 4.69 -9.56 7.02
C LEU A 12 4.32 -8.81 5.74
N ILE A 13 4.88 -9.20 4.59
CA ILE A 13 4.49 -8.66 3.28
C ILE A 13 3.00 -8.92 3.02
N GLY A 14 2.52 -10.15 3.28
CA GLY A 14 1.10 -10.48 3.14
C GLY A 14 0.19 -9.65 4.06
N LEU A 15 0.64 -9.37 5.30
CA LEU A 15 -0.08 -8.52 6.24
C LEU A 15 -0.14 -7.07 5.76
N PHE A 16 0.99 -6.50 5.34
CA PHE A 16 1.05 -5.12 4.88
C PHE A 16 0.32 -4.92 3.56
N LYS A 17 0.32 -5.91 2.66
CA LYS A 17 -0.52 -5.90 1.45
C LYS A 17 -2.01 -5.78 1.80
N LYS A 18 -2.50 -6.56 2.76
CA LYS A 18 -3.89 -6.47 3.22
C LYS A 18 -4.19 -5.12 3.87
N GLN A 19 -3.25 -4.58 4.66
CA GLN A 19 -3.38 -3.26 5.25
C GLN A 19 -3.45 -2.17 4.18
N PHE A 20 -2.61 -2.24 3.15
CA PHE A 20 -2.59 -1.31 2.03
C PHE A 20 -3.94 -1.28 1.30
N GLN A 21 -4.47 -2.47 0.96
CA GLN A 21 -5.79 -2.60 0.34
C GLN A 21 -6.91 -1.98 1.19
N ARG A 22 -6.88 -2.20 2.51
CA ARG A 22 -7.86 -1.60 3.44
C ARG A 22 -7.77 -0.08 3.43
N LEU A 23 -6.57 0.49 3.46
CA LEU A 23 -6.38 1.94 3.42
C LEU A 23 -6.84 2.55 2.08
N CYS A 24 -6.64 1.86 0.96
CA CYS A 24 -7.23 2.27 -0.31
C CYS A 24 -8.77 2.26 -0.27
N SER A 25 -9.38 1.27 0.38
CA SER A 25 -10.83 1.24 0.59
C SER A 25 -11.30 2.37 1.50
N VAL A 26 -10.59 2.68 2.59
CA VAL A 26 -10.88 3.83 3.45
C VAL A 26 -10.84 5.12 2.65
N ALA A 27 -9.78 5.36 1.87
CA ALA A 27 -9.69 6.55 1.02
C ALA A 27 -10.88 6.69 0.07
N ALA A 28 -11.35 5.58 -0.53
CA ALA A 28 -12.52 5.59 -1.39
C ALA A 28 -13.82 5.89 -0.63
N LEU A 29 -13.97 5.33 0.58
CA LEU A 29 -15.12 5.59 1.44
C LEU A 29 -15.16 7.04 1.91
N THR A 30 -14.04 7.61 2.36
CA THR A 30 -13.94 9.03 2.73
C THR A 30 -14.44 9.91 1.59
N THR A 31 -14.01 9.66 0.35
CA THR A 31 -14.48 10.47 -0.79
C THR A 31 -15.98 10.32 -1.06
N GLN A 32 -16.57 9.16 -0.73
CA GLN A 32 -18.03 8.95 -0.83
C GLN A 32 -18.79 9.65 0.30
N GLU A 33 -18.30 9.58 1.53
CA GLU A 33 -18.90 10.17 2.73
C GLU A 33 -19.00 11.69 2.61
N PHE A 34 -17.94 12.33 2.11
CA PHE A 34 -17.92 13.77 1.86
C PHE A 34 -18.48 14.15 0.47
N HIS A 35 -19.01 13.19 -0.30
CA HIS A 35 -19.54 13.41 -1.66
C HIS A 35 -18.56 14.12 -2.63
N VAL A 36 -17.25 13.93 -2.43
CA VAL A 36 -16.20 14.54 -3.23
C VAL A 36 -15.78 13.59 -4.35
N ASP A 37 -15.94 14.01 -5.61
CA ASP A 37 -15.32 13.30 -6.75
C ASP A 37 -13.80 13.50 -6.72
N PRO A 38 -12.98 12.43 -6.58
CA PRO A 38 -11.53 12.55 -6.58
C PRO A 38 -10.94 13.14 -7.86
N LYS A 39 -11.66 13.09 -9.00
CA LYS A 39 -11.24 13.63 -10.29
C LYS A 39 -11.68 15.08 -10.49
N GLN A 40 -12.75 15.49 -9.83
CA GLN A 40 -13.33 16.83 -9.91
C GLN A 40 -13.83 17.24 -8.52
N PRO A 41 -12.91 17.55 -7.58
CA PRO A 41 -13.30 17.84 -6.21
C PRO A 41 -14.10 19.14 -6.16
N LYS A 42 -15.40 19.01 -5.93
CA LYS A 42 -16.29 20.14 -5.66
C LYS A 42 -16.46 20.23 -4.15
N LEU A 43 -15.85 21.25 -3.56
CA LEU A 43 -15.88 21.49 -2.11
C LEU A 43 -16.93 22.52 -1.71
N GLU A 44 -17.62 23.13 -2.68
CA GLU A 44 -18.65 24.17 -2.50
C GLU A 44 -19.83 23.73 -1.63
N THR A 45 -20.02 22.41 -1.48
CA THR A 45 -21.08 21.81 -0.68
C THR A 45 -20.67 21.46 0.75
N LEU A 46 -19.39 21.61 1.09
CA LEU A 46 -18.84 21.33 2.41
C LEU A 46 -18.69 22.63 3.20
N ASP A 47 -19.01 22.59 4.49
CA ASP A 47 -18.69 23.67 5.40
C ASP A 47 -17.23 23.56 5.92
N ASP A 48 -16.81 24.53 6.73
CA ASP A 48 -15.43 24.59 7.23
C ASP A 48 -15.07 23.38 8.11
N ASP A 49 -16.03 22.86 8.88
CA ASP A 49 -15.82 21.69 9.75
C ASP A 49 -15.67 20.42 8.91
N ASP A 50 -16.51 20.25 7.89
CA ASP A 50 -16.43 19.16 6.92
C ASP A 50 -15.12 19.20 6.13
N ILE A 51 -14.64 20.38 5.76
CA ILE A 51 -13.37 20.56 5.04
C ILE A 51 -12.20 20.13 5.93
N GLU A 52 -12.15 20.53 7.19
CA GLU A 52 -11.08 20.13 8.10
C GLU A 52 -11.15 18.63 8.44
N ALA A 53 -12.35 18.06 8.59
CA ALA A 53 -12.53 16.63 8.78
C ALA A 53 -12.04 15.83 7.56
N LEU A 54 -12.44 16.23 6.35
CA LEU A 54 -11.99 15.62 5.11
C LEU A 54 -10.46 15.69 4.96
N ARG A 55 -9.87 16.86 5.24
CA ARG A 55 -8.42 17.07 5.20
C ARG A 55 -7.69 16.16 6.19
N PHE A 56 -8.22 16.02 7.40
CA PHE A 56 -7.66 15.14 8.42
C PHE A 56 -7.70 13.67 7.99
N GLU A 57 -8.86 13.18 7.54
CA GLU A 57 -9.04 11.79 7.11
C GLU A 57 -8.16 11.43 5.90
N ILE A 58 -8.07 12.32 4.91
CA ILE A 58 -7.17 12.15 3.76
C ILE A 58 -5.71 12.08 4.23
N SER A 59 -5.28 12.98 5.10
CA SER A 59 -3.89 13.05 5.58
C SER A 59 -3.52 11.80 6.37
N SER A 60 -4.39 11.38 7.29
CA SER A 60 -4.21 10.18 8.11
C SER A 60 -4.13 8.91 7.25
N THR A 61 -5.03 8.80 6.25
CA THR A 61 -5.05 7.67 5.32
C THR A 61 -3.79 7.64 4.46
N TRP A 62 -3.33 8.81 3.99
CA TRP A 62 -2.10 8.93 3.21
C TRP A 62 -0.86 8.52 4.01
N ASP A 63 -0.72 9.00 5.24
CA ASP A 63 0.38 8.61 6.13
C ASP A 63 0.40 7.10 6.39
N GLY A 64 -0.79 6.51 6.57
CA GLY A 64 -0.96 5.07 6.67
C GLY A 64 -0.48 4.32 5.42
N LEU A 65 -0.85 4.81 4.22
CA LEU A 65 -0.44 4.23 2.95
C LEU A 65 1.07 4.31 2.76
N LEU A 66 1.66 5.48 2.98
CA LEU A 66 3.11 5.71 2.83
C LEU A 66 3.92 4.85 3.80
N LYS A 67 3.47 4.75 5.06
CA LYS A 67 4.12 3.89 6.07
C LYS A 67 4.03 2.42 5.70
N THR A 68 2.89 1.97 5.19
CA THR A 68 2.69 0.58 4.76
C THR A 68 3.52 0.25 3.52
N TYR A 69 3.57 1.18 2.55
CA TYR A 69 4.43 1.10 1.37
C TYR A 69 5.90 0.95 1.78
N THR A 70 6.41 1.89 2.58
CA THR A 70 7.82 1.91 3.02
C THR A 70 8.23 0.61 3.71
N LYS A 71 7.37 0.10 4.60
CA LYS A 71 7.61 -1.18 5.28
C LYS A 71 7.63 -2.36 4.32
N THR A 72 6.72 -2.38 3.34
CA THR A 72 6.65 -3.46 2.35
C THR A 72 7.87 -3.44 1.44
N THR A 73 8.31 -2.26 1.00
CA THR A 73 9.53 -2.11 0.18
C THR A 73 10.76 -2.60 0.95
N LYS A 74 10.93 -2.17 2.21
CA LYS A 74 12.06 -2.64 3.03
C LYS A 74 12.08 -4.16 3.19
N LEU A 75 10.92 -4.77 3.46
CA LEU A 75 10.81 -6.23 3.56
C LEU A 75 11.11 -6.93 2.23
N HIS A 76 10.72 -6.31 1.11
CA HIS A 76 11.08 -6.82 -0.22
C HIS A 76 12.58 -6.78 -0.44
N ASP A 77 13.26 -5.68 -0.08
CA ASP A 77 14.70 -5.55 -0.21
C ASP A 77 15.45 -6.58 0.65
N GLU A 78 14.98 -6.80 1.89
CA GLU A 78 15.49 -7.86 2.77
C GLU A 78 15.31 -9.25 2.14
N TRP A 79 14.15 -9.53 1.54
CA TRP A 79 13.91 -10.80 0.87
C TRP A 79 14.72 -10.95 -0.42
N ALA A 80 14.92 -9.87 -1.18
CA ALA A 80 15.73 -9.87 -2.38
C ALA A 80 17.20 -10.21 -2.07
N ALA A 81 17.74 -9.70 -0.96
CA ALA A 81 19.07 -10.08 -0.49
C ALA A 81 19.17 -11.58 -0.16
N ILE A 82 18.12 -12.15 0.46
CA ILE A 82 18.05 -13.60 0.73
C ILE A 82 17.98 -14.39 -0.59
N GLN A 83 17.18 -13.94 -1.55
CA GLN A 83 17.05 -14.57 -2.87
C GLN A 83 18.36 -14.58 -3.67
N GLN A 84 19.18 -13.53 -3.54
CA GLN A 84 20.51 -13.48 -4.16
C GLN A 84 21.49 -14.48 -3.53
N ALA A 85 21.35 -14.75 -2.24
CA ALA A 85 22.19 -15.71 -1.52
C ALA A 85 21.71 -17.17 -1.68
N ASP A 86 20.41 -17.38 -1.96
CA ASP A 86 19.80 -18.70 -2.09
C ASP A 86 18.87 -18.79 -3.33
N PRO A 87 19.26 -19.55 -4.38
CA PRO A 87 18.42 -19.78 -5.55
C PRO A 87 17.06 -20.43 -5.26
N HIS A 88 16.94 -21.20 -4.17
CA HIS A 88 15.65 -21.78 -3.77
C HIS A 88 14.64 -20.69 -3.39
N GLU A 89 15.10 -19.65 -2.71
CA GLU A 89 14.26 -18.52 -2.29
C GLU A 89 13.77 -17.71 -3.50
N SER A 90 14.57 -17.62 -4.57
CA SER A 90 14.14 -17.04 -5.84
C SER A 90 12.97 -17.81 -6.47
N GLN A 91 12.98 -19.14 -6.37
CA GLN A 91 11.86 -19.97 -6.82
C GLN A 91 10.61 -19.75 -5.95
N VAL A 92 10.77 -19.72 -4.62
CA VAL A 92 9.67 -19.44 -3.69
C VAL A 92 9.04 -18.06 -3.97
N PHE A 93 9.85 -17.06 -4.32
CA PHE A 93 9.35 -15.76 -4.74
C PHE A 93 8.54 -15.84 -6.05
N GLY A 94 9.03 -16.58 -7.05
CA GLY A 94 8.28 -16.82 -8.29
C GLY A 94 6.92 -17.50 -8.07
N GLU A 95 6.88 -18.49 -7.18
CA GLU A 95 5.64 -19.15 -6.75
C GLU A 95 4.70 -18.18 -6.01
N HIS A 96 5.25 -17.33 -5.14
CA HIS A 96 4.49 -16.27 -4.47
C HIS A 96 3.85 -15.31 -5.46
N LEU A 97 4.62 -14.80 -6.43
CA LEU A 97 4.11 -13.88 -7.46
C LEU A 97 3.01 -14.53 -8.30
N THR A 98 3.16 -15.79 -8.67
CA THR A 98 2.15 -16.53 -9.44
C THR A 98 0.86 -16.71 -8.65
N LYS A 99 0.95 -17.02 -7.35
CA LYS A 99 -0.20 -17.32 -6.51
C LYS A 99 -0.93 -16.08 -6.01
N TYR A 100 -0.19 -15.01 -5.70
CA TYR A 100 -0.73 -13.85 -5.01
C TYR A 100 -0.67 -12.56 -5.84
N GLY A 101 -0.02 -12.58 -7.00
CA GLY A 101 0.22 -11.40 -7.84
C GLY A 101 1.33 -10.49 -7.29
N ASP A 102 1.90 -9.65 -8.16
CA ASP A 102 2.97 -8.73 -7.78
C ASP A 102 2.43 -7.56 -6.95
N TYR A 103 2.73 -7.61 -5.65
CA TYR A 103 2.36 -6.55 -4.71
C TYR A 103 3.14 -5.26 -4.96
N ARG A 104 4.31 -5.30 -5.60
CA ARG A 104 5.14 -4.12 -5.86
C ARG A 104 4.49 -3.21 -6.89
N THR A 105 3.92 -3.79 -7.96
CA THR A 105 3.16 -3.04 -8.97
C THR A 105 1.93 -2.40 -8.35
N SER A 106 1.16 -3.17 -7.55
CA SER A 106 -0.05 -2.66 -6.89
C SER A 106 0.24 -1.50 -5.94
N ASN A 107 1.34 -1.60 -5.19
CA ASN A 107 1.79 -0.58 -4.26
C ASN A 107 2.31 0.67 -4.98
N THR A 108 3.06 0.49 -6.07
CA THR A 108 3.64 1.58 -6.85
C THR A 108 2.56 2.37 -7.59
N ASP A 109 1.63 1.70 -8.26
CA ASP A 109 0.50 2.34 -8.95
C ASP A 109 -0.33 3.21 -8.01
N ALA A 110 -0.60 2.73 -6.79
CA ALA A 110 -1.42 3.44 -5.83
C ALA A 110 -0.73 4.67 -5.23
N VAL A 111 0.60 4.66 -5.11
CA VAL A 111 1.38 5.85 -4.71
C VAL A 111 1.52 6.83 -5.88
N GLN A 112 1.83 6.34 -7.09
CA GLN A 112 2.08 7.17 -8.28
C GLN A 112 0.82 7.88 -8.80
N ARG A 113 -0.36 7.24 -8.79
CA ARG A 113 -1.63 7.86 -9.23
C ARG A 113 -2.06 9.05 -8.37
N LYS A 114 -1.36 9.36 -7.28
CA LYS A 114 -1.74 10.36 -6.28
C LYS A 114 -0.62 11.37 -5.96
N SER A 115 0.55 11.29 -6.60
CA SER A 115 1.58 12.34 -6.54
C SER A 115 1.40 13.30 -7.72
N PRO A 116 0.91 14.54 -7.52
CA PRO A 116 0.77 15.51 -8.61
C PRO A 116 2.10 16.16 -9.04
N TYR A 117 3.22 15.68 -8.50
CA TYR A 117 4.56 16.17 -8.82
C TYR A 117 5.42 15.02 -9.34
N TYR A 118 5.09 14.51 -10.53
CA TYR A 118 6.01 13.99 -11.56
C TYR A 118 5.25 13.84 -12.88
#